data_AF-A0A444UW39-F1
#
_entry.id   AF-A0A444UW39-F1
#
_cell.length_a   1.000
_cell.length_b   1.000
_cell.length_c   1.000
_cell.angle_alpha   90.00
_cell.angle_beta   90.00
_cell.angle_gamma   90.00
#
_symmetry.space_group_name_H-M   'P 1'
#
loop_
_entity.id
_entity.type
_entity.pdbx_description
1 polymer ?
#
loop_
_entity_poly.entity_id
_entity_poly.type
_entity_poly.pdbx_seq_one_letter_code
_entity_poly.pdbx_strand_id
1 'polypeptide(L)'
;MSHHRTSTTSTSYRRTFGAPPMFSPVSYTPVSSRLSAGGRLMSSPTSASSLRSVSYRARSSTPALRLGYDKVDFAGAEALNQEFMTTRSNEKAELQELNDRFASFIEKVHYLEQQNTMLSGELSQLRGQQEPGRASTLFQQELRELRRQLEQVGEERDRFHVERDNLAEDVALLKQRSVSLHQLN
;
A
#
# COMPACT_ATOMS: atom_id res chain seq x y z
N MET A 1 -49.08 18.59 -18.94
CA MET A 1 -47.99 17.93 -18.19
C MET A 1 -48.17 16.43 -18.35
N SER A 2 -47.37 15.80 -19.22
CA SER A 2 -47.53 14.38 -19.58
C SER A 2 -46.54 13.54 -18.78
N HIS A 3 -47.03 12.81 -17.77
CA HIS A 3 -46.20 11.90 -16.96
C HIS A 3 -45.95 10.59 -17.70
N HIS A 4 -44.71 10.40 -18.15
CA HIS A 4 -44.20 9.15 -18.66
C HIS A 4 -43.90 8.23 -17.47
N ARG A 5 -44.76 7.23 -17.25
CA ARG A 5 -44.46 6.14 -16.31
C ARG A 5 -43.39 5.26 -16.95
N THR A 6 -42.17 5.31 -16.41
CA THR A 6 -41.11 4.38 -16.77
C THR A 6 -41.44 3.01 -16.16
N SER A 7 -41.88 2.07 -17.00
CA SER A 7 -42.01 0.66 -16.66
C SER A 7 -40.61 0.13 -16.33
N THR A 8 -40.31 -0.08 -15.05
CA THR A 8 -39.06 -0.73 -14.64
C THR A 8 -39.22 -2.23 -14.81
N THR A 9 -38.87 -2.75 -15.99
CA THR A 9 -38.76 -4.20 -16.21
C THR A 9 -37.62 -4.72 -15.34
N SER A 10 -38.00 -5.35 -14.22
CA SER A 10 -37.07 -5.83 -13.19
C SER A 10 -36.52 -7.18 -13.59
N THR A 11 -35.29 -7.18 -14.15
CA THR A 11 -34.52 -8.42 -14.40
C THR A 11 -34.29 -9.19 -13.10
N SER A 12 -34.27 -10.52 -13.20
CA SER A 12 -33.91 -11.44 -12.12
C SER A 12 -32.60 -11.06 -11.42
N TYR A 13 -31.63 -10.49 -12.14
CA TYR A 13 -30.35 -10.06 -11.57
C TYR A 13 -30.50 -8.97 -10.52
N ARG A 14 -31.38 -7.98 -10.77
CA ARG A 14 -31.69 -6.90 -9.83
C ARG A 14 -32.42 -7.40 -8.58
N ARG A 15 -33.22 -8.47 -8.73
CA ARG A 15 -34.00 -9.08 -7.64
C ARG A 15 -33.12 -9.88 -6.68
N THR A 16 -32.06 -10.51 -7.19
CA THR A 16 -31.18 -11.38 -6.37
C THR A 16 -29.95 -10.66 -5.83
N PHE A 17 -29.38 -9.72 -6.58
CA PHE A 17 -28.12 -9.06 -6.21
C PHE A 17 -28.25 -7.55 -5.96
N GLY A 18 -29.44 -6.96 -6.17
CA GLY A 18 -29.67 -5.52 -6.02
C GLY A 18 -29.08 -4.72 -7.18
N ALA A 19 -29.38 -3.41 -7.23
CA ALA A 19 -28.74 -2.51 -8.18
C ALA A 19 -27.27 -2.28 -7.76
N PRO A 20 -26.31 -2.25 -8.69
CA PRO A 20 -24.93 -1.93 -8.34
C PRO A 20 -24.89 -0.53 -7.69
N PRO A 21 -24.10 -0.34 -6.62
CA PRO A 21 -23.95 0.97 -6.00
C PRO A 21 -23.46 1.96 -7.07
N MET A 22 -24.25 3.00 -7.32
CA MET A 22 -23.82 4.15 -8.12
C MET A 22 -22.74 4.88 -7.32
N PHE A 23 -21.48 4.50 -7.52
CA PHE A 23 -20.36 5.18 -6.90
C PHE A 23 -20.25 6.58 -7.54
N SER A 24 -20.67 7.59 -6.78
CA SER A 24 -20.32 8.99 -7.07
C SER A 24 -18.79 9.14 -6.94
N PRO A 25 -18.14 9.97 -7.78
CA PRO A 25 -16.69 10.14 -7.74
C PRO A 25 -16.26 10.67 -6.37
N VAL A 26 -15.35 9.91 -5.74
CA VAL A 26 -14.80 10.13 -4.40
C VAL A 26 -14.19 11.53 -4.29
N SER A 27 -14.71 12.35 -3.38
CA SER A 27 -14.03 13.55 -2.89
C SER A 27 -13.17 13.14 -1.68
N TYR A 28 -11.85 13.19 -1.84
CA TYR A 28 -10.91 12.96 -0.73
C TYR A 28 -11.03 14.09 0.30
N THR A 29 -11.37 13.76 1.55
CA THR A 29 -11.16 14.64 2.71
C THR A 29 -10.10 14.02 3.62
N PRO A 30 -9.08 14.78 4.07
CA PRO A 30 -8.00 14.23 4.88
C PRO A 30 -8.43 14.00 6.33
N VAL A 31 -7.97 12.89 6.89
CA VAL A 31 -8.16 12.48 8.29
C VAL A 31 -7.41 13.43 9.22
N SER A 32 -8.12 14.00 10.20
CA SER A 32 -7.52 14.57 11.40
C SER A 32 -7.76 13.63 12.58
N SER A 33 -6.67 13.22 13.21
CA SER A 33 -6.63 12.42 14.44
C SER A 33 -7.07 13.26 15.65
N ARG A 34 -8.13 12.82 16.35
CA ARG A 34 -8.36 13.19 17.76
C ARG A 34 -8.90 11.99 18.52
N LEU A 35 -8.18 11.62 19.58
CA LEU A 35 -8.63 10.68 20.59
C LEU A 35 -9.78 11.31 21.39
N SER A 36 -10.86 10.57 21.60
CA SER A 36 -11.70 10.77 22.79
C SER A 36 -12.49 9.50 23.10
N ALA A 37 -12.42 9.12 24.36
CA ALA A 37 -13.25 8.13 25.01
C ALA A 37 -14.74 8.52 24.94
N GLY A 38 -15.62 7.51 24.92
CA GLY A 38 -17.06 7.71 25.05
C GLY A 38 -17.83 6.55 24.45
N GLY A 39 -18.25 5.60 25.28
CA GLY A 39 -19.05 4.46 24.85
C GLY A 39 -20.47 4.86 24.39
N ARG A 40 -21.13 3.91 23.73
CA ARG A 40 -22.52 3.51 23.96
C ARG A 40 -22.87 2.31 23.08
N LEU A 41 -23.54 1.37 23.74
CA LEU A 41 -24.19 0.16 23.25
C LEU A 41 -25.10 0.47 22.07
N MET A 42 -25.15 -0.37 21.04
CA MET A 42 -26.29 -0.45 20.12
C MET A 42 -26.52 -1.91 19.73
N SER A 43 -27.68 -2.40 20.13
CA SER A 43 -28.24 -3.72 19.94
C SER A 43 -28.64 -3.97 18.48
N SER A 44 -28.39 -5.19 17.99
CA SER A 44 -28.86 -5.68 16.70
C SER A 44 -30.34 -6.07 16.78
N PRO A 45 -31.19 -5.71 15.81
CA PRO A 45 -32.48 -6.35 15.67
C PRO A 45 -32.29 -7.70 14.96
N THR A 46 -32.47 -8.80 15.68
CA THR A 46 -32.66 -10.12 15.09
C THR A 46 -34.05 -10.17 14.46
N SER A 47 -34.11 -10.23 13.13
CA SER A 47 -35.38 -10.43 12.42
C SER A 47 -35.80 -11.89 12.59
N ALA A 48 -36.86 -12.11 13.38
CA ALA A 48 -37.47 -13.40 13.60
C ALA A 48 -38.07 -13.97 12.30
N SER A 49 -37.57 -15.14 11.89
CA SER A 49 -38.14 -15.95 10.83
C SER A 49 -39.50 -16.51 11.27
N SER A 50 -40.60 -15.89 10.83
CA SER A 50 -41.94 -16.45 10.97
C SER A 50 -42.15 -17.57 9.95
N LEU A 51 -42.01 -18.81 10.40
CA LEU A 51 -42.43 -20.00 9.65
C LEU A 51 -43.97 -20.05 9.64
N ARG A 52 -44.60 -19.50 8.61
CA ARG A 52 -46.02 -19.72 8.35
C ARG A 52 -46.18 -21.07 7.64
N SER A 53 -46.63 -22.08 8.37
CA SER A 53 -47.08 -23.35 7.80
C SER A 53 -48.38 -23.12 7.02
N VAL A 54 -48.30 -23.13 5.68
CA VAL A 54 -49.49 -23.14 4.82
C VAL A 54 -49.82 -24.59 4.52
N SER A 55 -50.84 -25.12 5.20
CA SER A 55 -51.42 -26.43 4.94
C SER A 55 -52.31 -26.37 3.70
N TYR A 56 -51.83 -26.92 2.58
CA TYR A 56 -52.68 -27.17 1.42
C TYR A 56 -53.59 -28.37 1.72
N ARG A 57 -54.86 -28.09 2.05
CA ARG A 57 -55.89 -29.13 2.07
C ARG A 57 -56.23 -29.49 0.62
N ALA A 58 -55.74 -30.64 0.17
CA ALA A 58 -56.14 -31.21 -1.11
C ALA A 58 -57.64 -31.51 -1.10
N ARG A 59 -58.42 -30.71 -1.84
CA ARG A 59 -59.78 -31.06 -2.26
C ARG A 59 -59.73 -31.42 -3.74
N SER A 60 -59.53 -32.71 -3.99
CA SER A 60 -59.71 -33.33 -5.30
C SER A 60 -61.21 -33.46 -5.60
N SER A 61 -61.77 -32.51 -6.34
CA SER A 61 -63.04 -32.70 -7.05
C SER A 61 -63.23 -31.59 -8.09
N THR A 62 -62.59 -31.75 -9.24
CA THR A 62 -62.99 -31.05 -10.47
C THR A 62 -63.18 -32.09 -11.59
N PRO A 63 -64.24 -31.99 -12.39
CA PRO A 63 -64.62 -33.01 -13.36
C PRO A 63 -63.62 -33.02 -14.53
N ALA A 64 -63.40 -34.20 -15.10
CA ALA A 64 -62.44 -34.46 -16.18
C ALA A 64 -62.56 -33.46 -17.33
N LEU A 65 -61.48 -32.72 -17.60
CA LEU A 65 -61.37 -31.86 -18.77
C LEU A 65 -61.24 -32.74 -20.01
N ARG A 66 -62.25 -32.66 -20.87
CA ARG A 66 -62.16 -33.18 -22.24
C ARG A 66 -61.03 -32.47 -22.97
N LEU A 67 -60.22 -33.24 -23.69
CA LEU A 67 -59.17 -32.78 -24.58
C LEU A 67 -59.80 -32.01 -25.77
N GLY A 68 -60.07 -30.73 -25.55
CA GLY A 68 -60.33 -29.76 -26.62
C GLY A 68 -58.99 -29.24 -27.14
N TYR A 69 -58.70 -29.49 -28.41
CA TYR A 69 -57.64 -28.79 -29.13
C TYR A 69 -58.06 -27.32 -29.34
N ASP A 70 -57.99 -26.52 -28.27
CA ASP A 70 -58.17 -25.08 -28.36
C ASP A 70 -56.80 -24.41 -28.50
N LYS A 71 -56.47 -24.14 -29.76
CA LYS A 71 -55.64 -23.04 -30.25
C LYS A 71 -54.46 -22.64 -29.33
N VAL A 72 -53.31 -23.28 -29.54
CA VAL A 72 -52.02 -22.80 -29.03
C VAL A 72 -51.82 -21.34 -29.46
N ASP A 73 -51.74 -20.41 -28.49
CA ASP A 73 -51.52 -18.99 -28.73
C ASP A 73 -50.05 -18.73 -29.04
N PHE A 74 -49.67 -18.98 -30.29
CA PHE A 74 -48.31 -18.78 -30.79
C PHE A 74 -47.87 -17.31 -30.72
N ALA A 75 -48.78 -16.36 -30.84
CA ALA A 75 -48.46 -14.94 -30.77
C ALA A 75 -48.05 -14.51 -29.35
N GLY A 76 -48.78 -14.99 -28.33
CA GLY A 76 -48.40 -14.81 -26.94
C GLY A 76 -47.06 -15.48 -26.59
N ALA A 77 -46.83 -16.69 -27.10
CA ALA A 77 -45.56 -17.40 -26.91
C ALA A 77 -44.38 -16.71 -27.61
N GLU A 78 -44.59 -16.14 -28.80
CA GLU A 78 -43.56 -15.41 -29.56
C GLU A 78 -43.21 -14.07 -28.91
N ALA A 79 -44.20 -13.34 -28.39
CA ALA A 79 -43.98 -12.11 -27.64
C ALA A 79 -43.17 -12.36 -26.36
N LEU A 80 -43.48 -13.43 -25.61
CA LEU A 80 -42.72 -13.82 -24.42
C LEU A 80 -41.29 -14.27 -24.75
N ASN A 81 -41.11 -14.98 -25.88
CA ASN A 81 -39.78 -15.38 -26.34
C ASN A 81 -38.95 -14.15 -26.76
N GLN A 82 -39.57 -13.16 -27.40
CA GLN A 82 -38.90 -11.91 -27.77
C GLN A 82 -38.47 -11.11 -26.52
N GLU A 83 -39.34 -11.02 -25.51
CA GLU A 83 -39.01 -10.40 -24.22
C GLU A 83 -37.87 -11.15 -23.50
N PHE A 84 -37.86 -12.49 -23.55
CA PHE A 84 -36.79 -13.31 -23.01
C PHE A 84 -35.45 -13.06 -23.72
N MET A 85 -35.46 -13.01 -25.06
CA MET A 85 -34.25 -12.76 -25.85
C MET A 85 -33.69 -11.37 -25.64
N THR A 86 -34.55 -10.35 -25.54
CA THR A 86 -34.11 -8.98 -25.22
C THR A 86 -33.50 -8.90 -23.82
N THR A 87 -34.12 -9.51 -22.81
CA THR A 87 -33.59 -9.57 -21.44
C THR A 87 -32.21 -10.24 -21.42
N ARG A 88 -32.07 -11.39 -22.08
CA ARG A 88 -30.79 -12.11 -22.16
C ARG A 88 -29.71 -11.31 -22.90
N SER A 89 -30.09 -10.59 -23.95
CA SER A 89 -29.17 -9.71 -24.68
C SER A 89 -28.67 -8.56 -23.82
N ASN A 90 -29.55 -7.96 -23.02
CA ASN A 90 -29.19 -6.87 -22.10
C ASN A 90 -28.26 -7.38 -20.99
N GLU A 91 -28.59 -8.51 -20.36
CA GLU A 91 -27.74 -9.13 -19.33
C GLU A 91 -26.36 -9.50 -19.89
N LYS A 92 -26.29 -9.99 -21.13
CA LYS A 92 -25.03 -10.26 -21.81
C LYS A 92 -24.19 -8.98 -21.99
N ALA A 93 -24.81 -7.86 -22.35
CA ALA A 93 -24.13 -6.58 -22.51
C ALA A 93 -23.62 -6.03 -21.16
N GLU A 94 -24.42 -6.12 -20.09
CA GLU A 94 -24.01 -5.71 -18.74
C GLU A 94 -22.82 -6.56 -18.22
N LEU A 95 -22.85 -7.87 -18.46
CA LEU A 95 -21.74 -8.75 -18.10
C LEU A 95 -20.47 -8.46 -18.90
N GLN A 96 -20.60 -8.09 -20.17
CA GLN A 96 -19.46 -7.68 -20.99
C GLN A 96 -18.84 -6.39 -20.45
N GLU A 97 -19.64 -5.36 -20.17
CA GLU A 97 -19.16 -4.10 -19.59
C GLU A 97 -18.49 -4.33 -18.23
N LEU A 98 -19.06 -5.22 -17.40
CA LEU A 98 -18.45 -5.60 -16.14
C LEU A 98 -17.10 -6.30 -16.33
N ASN A 99 -16.99 -7.18 -17.33
CA ASN A 99 -15.75 -7.86 -17.66
C ASN A 99 -14.68 -6.87 -18.15
N ASP A 100 -15.04 -5.92 -19.01
CA ASP A 100 -14.13 -4.90 -19.52
C ASP A 100 -13.60 -4.01 -18.38
N ARG A 101 -14.45 -3.71 -17.38
CA ARG A 101 -14.03 -3.02 -16.15
C ARG A 101 -13.09 -3.88 -15.30
N PHE A 102 -13.35 -5.18 -15.16
CA PHE A 102 -12.44 -6.07 -14.46
C PHE A 102 -11.08 -6.18 -15.15
N ALA A 103 -11.05 -6.30 -16.48
CA ALA A 103 -9.81 -6.29 -17.25
C ALA A 103 -9.01 -5.00 -16.98
N SER A 104 -9.66 -3.84 -17.03
CA SER A 104 -9.04 -2.54 -16.73
C SER A 104 -8.48 -2.47 -15.30
N PHE A 105 -9.19 -3.03 -14.31
CA PHE A 105 -8.70 -3.06 -12.93
C PHE A 105 -7.53 -4.02 -12.73
N ILE A 106 -7.55 -5.19 -13.38
CA ILE A 106 -6.45 -6.14 -13.34
C ILE A 106 -5.18 -5.50 -13.91
N GLU A 107 -5.28 -4.84 -15.07
CA GLU A 107 -4.16 -4.11 -15.65
C GLU A 107 -3.63 -3.01 -14.71
N LYS A 108 -4.54 -2.25 -14.08
CA LYS A 108 -4.15 -1.21 -13.13
C LYS A 108 -3.46 -1.76 -11.89
N VAL A 109 -3.92 -2.90 -11.37
CA VAL A 109 -3.29 -3.58 -10.24
C VAL A 109 -1.88 -4.04 -10.64
N HIS A 110 -1.71 -4.69 -11.78
CA HIS A 110 -0.39 -5.09 -12.27
C HIS A 110 0.56 -3.91 -12.46
N TYR A 111 0.06 -2.82 -13.04
CA TYR A 111 0.84 -1.59 -13.18
C TYR A 111 1.29 -1.05 -11.82
N LEU A 112 0.38 -0.97 -10.85
CA LEU A 112 0.69 -0.50 -9.50
C LEU A 112 1.63 -1.44 -8.75
N GLU A 113 1.50 -2.76 -8.91
CA GLU A 113 2.42 -3.76 -8.35
C GLU A 113 3.83 -3.60 -8.92
N GLN A 114 3.93 -3.38 -10.24
CA GLN A 114 5.21 -3.12 -10.91
C GLN A 114 5.84 -1.82 -10.42
N GLN A 115 5.04 -0.75 -10.31
CA GLN A 115 5.50 0.53 -9.74
C GLN A 115 5.97 0.38 -8.29
N ASN A 116 5.21 -0.31 -7.45
CA ASN A 116 5.60 -0.57 -6.05
C ASN A 116 6.89 -1.37 -5.96
N THR A 117 7.08 -2.36 -6.83
CA THR A 117 8.31 -3.15 -6.88
C THR A 117 9.51 -2.27 -7.24
N MET A 118 9.37 -1.41 -8.24
CA MET A 118 10.40 -0.44 -8.63
C MET A 118 10.74 0.52 -7.48
N LEU A 119 9.72 1.17 -6.91
CA LEU A 119 9.91 2.12 -5.80
C LEU A 119 10.52 1.45 -4.56
N SER A 120 10.11 0.22 -4.25
CA SER A 120 10.70 -0.56 -3.15
C SER A 120 12.17 -0.87 -3.40
N GLY A 121 12.54 -1.17 -4.64
CA GLY A 121 13.92 -1.34 -5.08
C GLY A 121 14.77 -0.07 -4.91
N GLU A 122 14.26 1.06 -5.39
CA GLU A 122 14.92 2.37 -5.22
C GLU A 122 15.10 2.74 -3.75
N LEU A 123 14.08 2.52 -2.93
CA LEU A 123 14.16 2.75 -1.48
C LEU A 123 15.22 1.86 -0.82
N SER A 124 15.29 0.59 -1.21
CA SER A 124 16.32 -0.33 -0.69
C SER A 124 17.72 0.13 -1.09
N GLN A 125 17.90 0.59 -2.34
CA GLN A 125 19.19 1.09 -2.82
C GLN A 125 19.60 2.36 -2.08
N LEU A 126 18.67 3.32 -1.94
CA LEU A 126 18.92 4.56 -1.22
C LEU A 126 19.23 4.30 0.25
N ARG A 127 18.49 3.41 0.92
CA ARG A 127 18.79 3.02 2.31
C ARG A 127 20.15 2.37 2.46
N GLY A 128 20.55 1.50 1.52
CA GLY A 128 21.90 0.92 1.52
C GLY A 128 23.01 1.95 1.35
N GLN A 129 22.78 3.01 0.57
CA GLN A 129 23.75 4.12 0.44
C GLN A 129 23.74 5.07 1.64
N GLN A 130 22.56 5.28 2.20
CA GLN A 130 22.29 6.17 3.32
C GLN A 130 22.28 5.41 4.66
N GLU A 131 22.99 4.27 4.73
CA GLU A 131 23.23 3.55 5.97
C GLU A 131 23.76 4.56 7.00
N PRO A 132 22.98 4.87 8.07
CA PRO A 132 23.28 5.97 8.98
C PRO A 132 24.61 5.80 9.74
N GLY A 133 25.28 4.65 9.59
CA GLY A 133 26.62 4.39 10.07
C GLY A 133 27.75 4.75 9.09
N ARG A 134 27.54 4.77 7.77
CA ARG A 134 28.67 4.87 6.80
C ARG A 134 29.43 6.19 6.90
N ALA A 135 28.72 7.31 7.04
CA ALA A 135 29.39 8.61 7.23
C ALA A 135 30.10 8.67 8.59
N SER A 136 29.45 8.17 9.64
CA SER A 136 30.01 8.10 11.00
C SER A 136 31.27 7.24 11.07
N THR A 137 31.29 6.08 10.41
CA THR A 137 32.46 5.18 10.37
C THR A 137 33.63 5.81 9.62
N LEU A 138 33.36 6.49 8.49
CA LEU A 138 34.40 7.23 7.77
C LEU A 138 34.99 8.35 8.63
N PHE A 139 34.16 9.19 9.25
CA PHE A 139 34.66 10.25 10.14
C PHE A 139 35.41 9.70 11.35
N GLN A 140 34.98 8.57 11.91
CA GLN A 140 35.66 7.92 13.02
C GLN A 140 37.04 7.35 12.60
N GLN A 141 37.16 6.85 11.37
CA GLN A 141 38.45 6.41 10.81
C GLN A 141 39.39 7.60 10.60
N GLU A 142 38.91 8.68 9.99
CA GLU A 142 39.69 9.91 9.80
C GLU A 142 40.18 10.49 11.15
N LEU A 143 39.31 10.53 12.16
CA LEU A 143 39.67 10.99 13.49
C LEU A 143 40.75 10.11 14.14
N ARG A 144 40.69 8.79 13.91
CA ARG A 144 41.71 7.85 14.41
C ARG A 144 43.05 8.10 13.73
N GLU A 145 43.06 8.29 12.41
CA GLU A 145 44.28 8.54 11.66
C GLU A 145 44.91 9.88 12.04
N LEU A 146 44.12 10.94 12.19
CA LEU A 146 44.61 12.24 12.67
C LEU A 146 45.23 12.15 14.07
N ARG A 147 44.63 11.36 14.98
CA ARG A 147 45.22 11.11 16.32
C ARG A 147 46.55 10.38 16.22
N ARG A 148 46.63 9.36 15.37
CA ARG A 148 47.88 8.61 15.13
C ARG A 148 48.98 9.53 14.57
N GLN A 149 48.64 10.40 13.63
CA GLN A 149 49.58 11.39 13.09
C GLN A 149 50.02 12.39 14.14
N LEU A 150 49.11 12.87 14.99
CA LEU A 150 49.45 13.77 16.09
C LEU A 150 50.41 13.12 17.09
N GLU A 151 50.15 11.86 17.46
CA GLU A 151 51.03 11.08 18.34
C GLU A 151 52.41 10.90 17.72
N GLN A 152 52.48 10.51 16.45
CA GLN A 152 53.74 10.36 15.71
C GLN A 152 54.55 11.66 15.67
N VAL A 153 53.92 12.79 15.36
CA VAL A 153 54.58 14.11 15.36
C VAL A 153 55.01 14.50 16.77
N GLY A 154 54.23 14.14 17.80
CA GLY A 154 54.59 14.33 19.20
C GLY A 154 55.86 13.57 19.59
N GLU A 155 55.95 12.29 19.22
CA GLU A 155 57.14 11.46 19.44
C GLU A 155 58.37 12.02 18.72
N GLU A 156 58.22 12.43 17.46
CA GLU A 156 59.31 13.06 16.69
C GLU A 156 59.79 14.37 17.34
N ARG A 157 58.86 15.22 17.79
CA ARG A 157 59.18 16.45 18.52
C ARG A 157 59.95 16.15 19.80
N ASP A 158 59.50 15.18 20.60
CA ASP A 158 60.14 14.85 21.86
C ASP A 158 61.54 14.28 21.63
N ARG A 159 61.72 13.47 20.59
CA ARG A 159 63.04 13.00 20.14
C ARG A 159 63.96 14.17 19.78
N PHE A 160 63.49 15.15 19.01
CA PHE A 160 64.29 16.32 18.66
C PHE A 160 64.61 17.21 19.87
N HIS A 161 63.71 17.31 20.84
CA HIS A 161 63.99 18.04 22.08
C HIS A 161 65.14 17.41 22.87
N VAL A 162 65.15 16.07 23.01
CA VAL A 162 66.25 15.35 23.66
C VAL A 162 67.57 15.56 22.91
N GLU A 163 67.56 15.45 21.58
CA GLU A 163 68.76 15.67 20.77
C GLU A 163 69.30 17.10 20.92
N ARG A 164 68.42 18.11 20.90
CA ARG A 164 68.79 19.50 21.14
C ARG A 164 69.45 19.68 22.51
N ASP A 165 68.88 19.09 23.56
CA ASP A 165 69.38 19.25 24.92
C ASP A 165 70.76 18.59 25.11
N ASN A 166 70.95 17.41 24.53
CA ASN A 166 72.26 16.74 24.49
C ASN A 166 73.31 17.60 23.77
N LEU A 167 72.98 18.14 22.60
CA LEU A 167 73.89 19.03 21.86
C LEU A 167 74.21 20.33 22.61
N ALA A 168 73.24 20.88 23.35
CA ALA A 168 73.46 22.06 24.16
C ALA A 168 74.44 21.79 25.32
N GLU A 169 74.32 20.61 25.95
CA GLU A 169 75.26 20.14 26.98
C GLU A 169 76.67 19.94 26.40
N ASP A 170 76.80 19.26 25.26
CA ASP A 170 78.07 19.08 24.56
C ASP A 170 78.75 20.42 24.24
N VAL A 171 77.99 21.40 23.73
CA VAL A 171 78.49 22.75 23.45
C VAL A 171 78.94 23.45 24.73
N ALA A 172 78.23 23.30 25.84
CA ALA A 172 78.62 23.88 27.12
C ALA A 172 79.93 23.28 27.65
N LEU A 173 80.08 21.96 27.58
CA LEU A 173 81.31 21.24 27.99
C LEU A 173 82.52 21.65 27.15
N LEU A 174 82.36 21.75 25.83
CA LEU A 174 83.43 22.17 24.93
C LEU A 174 83.86 23.62 25.21
N LYS A 175 82.91 24.52 25.47
CA LYS A 175 83.22 25.90 25.86
C LYS A 175 84.00 25.95 27.18
N GLN A 176 83.57 25.20 28.19
CA GLN A 176 84.28 25.14 29.48
C GLN A 176 85.71 24.64 29.29
N ARG A 177 85.90 23.55 28.52
CA ARG A 177 87.23 23.01 28.22
C ARG A 177 88.12 24.02 27.48
N SER A 178 87.57 24.73 26.50
CA SER A 178 88.30 25.77 25.77
C SER A 178 88.75 26.91 26.68
N VAL A 179 87.91 27.34 27.62
CA VAL A 179 88.25 28.37 28.61
C VAL A 179 89.34 27.87 29.55
N SER A 180 89.22 26.65 30.07
CA SER A 180 90.25 26.06 30.94
C SER A 180 91.60 25.92 30.25
N LEU A 181 91.63 25.55 28.97
CA LEU A 181 92.87 25.49 28.19
C LEU A 181 93.49 26.88 27.97
N HIS A 182 92.68 27.91 27.77
CA HIS A 182 93.17 29.30 27.68
C HIS A 182 93.71 29.85 29.01
N GLN A 183 93.27 29.33 30.16
CA GLN A 183 93.77 29.74 31.47
C GLN A 183 95.07 29.03 31.88
N LEU A 184 95.48 27.99 31.17
CA LEU A 184 96.67 27.17 31.46
C LEU A 184 97.88 27.50 30.57
N ASN A 185 97.74 28.44 29.62
CA ASN A 185 98.80 28.96 28.76
C ASN A 185 99.04 30.44 29.05
#